data_AF-A0A1S8BA14-F1
#
_entry.id   AF-A0A1S8BA14-F1
#
_cell.length_a   1.000
_cell.length_b   1.000
_cell.length_c   1.000
_cell.angle_alpha   90.00
_cell.angle_beta   90.00
_cell.angle_gamma   90.00
#
_symmetry.space_group_name_H-M   'P 1'
#
loop_
_entity.id
_entity.type
_entity.pdbx_description
1 polymer ?
#
loop_
_entity_poly.entity_id
_entity_poly.type
_entity_poly.pdbx_seq_one_letter_code
_entity_poly.pdbx_strand_id
1 'polypeptide(L)'
;EEKQILQRIGYVMDPHIVRMVKTYKHGDSFNIVFPLAKTNLDDYLRKVEPHQAEKHLTGSVAKCTFWIQLRGITRALSKVHNIDQFESTSPTMAGRRSSNVPKDVGGDSQRAFGIHSDLKPANILVEEDDKWVISDFGQATFRNLRSRDETSSIENRGGSITYAPPEYDDGIHKRSFDIFSLGIIFLEVAAFVIRSYPGLTSEDRDHPGLDKARITEDSGPHGGENHRFYLMDQSRNYRLKEEIGDFMDDLQCDVDKGSSDHLFVTDLFRLIRRMLSCTPSGRPLATEVEQELSRLIKDYGNEANDFQTEILQKTHRER
;
A
#
# COMPACT_ATOMS: atom_id res chain seq x y z
N GLU A 1 -19.85 -4.30 10.85
CA GLU A 1 -19.35 -4.68 9.51
C GLU A 1 -17.88 -5.04 9.56
N GLU A 2 -17.02 -4.12 10.03
CA GLU A 2 -15.58 -4.32 10.19
C GLU A 2 -15.17 -5.62 10.93
N LYS A 3 -15.87 -6.01 12.00
CA LYS A 3 -15.62 -7.32 12.65
C LYS A 3 -15.69 -8.49 11.66
N GLN A 4 -16.72 -8.53 10.81
CA GLN A 4 -16.92 -9.64 9.86
C GLN A 4 -15.83 -9.63 8.80
N ILE A 5 -15.40 -8.43 8.39
CA ILE A 5 -14.28 -8.22 7.50
C ILE A 5 -12.98 -8.74 8.12
N LEU A 6 -12.64 -8.29 9.33
CA LEU A 6 -11.45 -8.74 10.05
C LEU A 6 -11.47 -10.23 10.36
N GLN A 7 -12.65 -10.83 10.55
CA GLN A 7 -12.77 -12.29 10.65
C GLN A 7 -12.48 -12.99 9.32
N ARG A 8 -12.94 -12.45 8.19
CA ARG A 8 -12.61 -12.98 6.85
C ARG A 8 -11.14 -12.82 6.51
N ILE A 9 -10.58 -11.64 6.75
CA ILE A 9 -9.16 -11.36 6.54
C ILE A 9 -8.30 -12.12 7.55
N GLY A 10 -8.79 -12.39 8.76
CA GLY A 10 -8.11 -13.19 9.76
C GLY A 10 -7.69 -14.57 9.27
N TYR A 11 -8.37 -15.12 8.25
CA TYR A 11 -7.96 -16.38 7.61
C TYR A 11 -6.76 -16.24 6.66
N VAL A 12 -6.46 -15.03 6.19
CA VAL A 12 -5.32 -14.72 5.31
C VAL A 12 -3.98 -14.86 6.04
N MET A 13 -3.98 -14.71 7.37
CA MET A 13 -2.82 -14.92 8.27
C MET A 13 -1.51 -14.31 7.72
N ASP A 14 -1.53 -13.03 7.31
CA ASP A 14 -0.31 -12.32 6.88
C ASP A 14 0.23 -11.43 8.01
N PRO A 15 1.54 -11.44 8.29
CA PRO A 15 2.14 -10.60 9.31
C PRO A 15 2.05 -9.09 9.03
N HIS A 16 1.70 -8.68 7.81
CA HIS A 16 1.48 -7.27 7.43
C HIS A 16 0.00 -6.88 7.40
N ILE A 17 -0.88 -7.65 8.04
CA ILE A 17 -2.29 -7.28 8.27
C ILE A 17 -2.55 -7.30 9.78
N VAL A 18 -3.16 -6.24 10.30
CA VAL A 18 -3.48 -6.14 11.72
C VAL A 18 -4.29 -7.34 12.21
N ARG A 19 -3.84 -7.93 13.32
CA ARG A 19 -4.50 -9.10 13.90
C ARG A 19 -5.43 -8.68 15.03
N MET A 20 -6.72 -8.95 14.87
CA MET A 20 -7.69 -8.75 15.95
C MET A 20 -7.40 -9.69 17.14
N VAL A 21 -7.27 -9.12 18.34
CA VAL A 21 -7.05 -9.88 19.59
C VAL A 21 -8.39 -10.36 20.16
N LYS A 22 -9.33 -9.45 20.34
CA LYS A 22 -10.68 -9.75 20.85
C LYS A 22 -11.69 -8.69 20.45
N THR A 23 -12.96 -9.04 20.54
CA THR A 23 -14.07 -8.07 20.50
C THR A 23 -14.89 -8.15 21.76
N TYR A 24 -15.40 -7.02 22.24
CA TYR A 24 -16.32 -7.00 23.38
C TYR A 24 -17.36 -5.89 23.22
N LYS A 25 -18.50 -6.05 23.89
CA LYS A 25 -19.55 -5.03 23.98
C LYS A 25 -19.52 -4.42 25.38
N HIS A 26 -19.57 -3.10 25.47
CA HIS A 26 -19.66 -2.37 26.74
C HIS A 26 -20.72 -1.28 26.60
N GLY A 27 -21.83 -1.41 27.33
CA GLY A 27 -23.02 -0.59 27.09
C GLY A 27 -23.51 -0.77 25.64
N ASP A 28 -23.69 0.35 24.94
CA ASP A 28 -24.08 0.37 23.52
C ASP A 28 -22.89 0.36 22.55
N SER A 29 -21.66 0.42 23.07
CA SER A 29 -20.45 0.44 22.25
C SER A 29 -19.96 -0.98 21.94
N PHE A 30 -19.67 -1.21 20.66
CA PHE A 30 -18.95 -2.39 20.19
C PHE A 30 -17.47 -2.04 20.03
N ASN A 31 -16.59 -2.80 20.67
CA ASN A 31 -15.16 -2.51 20.72
C ASN A 31 -14.35 -3.66 20.10
N ILE A 32 -13.31 -3.29 19.36
CA ILE A 32 -12.32 -4.20 18.79
C ILE A 32 -10.98 -3.89 19.43
N VAL A 33 -10.25 -4.94 19.84
CA VAL A 33 -8.94 -4.81 20.48
C VAL A 33 -7.88 -5.35 19.55
N PHE A 34 -6.84 -4.55 19.32
CA PHE A 34 -5.65 -4.87 18.54
C PHE A 34 -4.41 -4.83 19.44
N PRO A 35 -3.28 -5.44 19.02
CA PRO A 35 -1.99 -5.16 19.62
C PRO A 35 -1.70 -3.65 19.58
N LEU A 36 -1.04 -3.14 20.62
CA LEU A 36 -0.57 -1.76 20.62
C LEU A 36 0.54 -1.62 19.58
N ALA A 37 0.35 -0.75 18.60
CA ALA A 37 1.39 -0.31 17.70
C ALA A 37 2.16 0.87 18.33
N LYS A 38 3.42 1.01 17.95
CA LYS A 38 4.29 2.12 18.36
C LYS A 38 3.79 3.44 17.79
N THR A 39 3.42 3.46 16.50
CA THR A 39 2.88 4.63 15.80
C THR A 39 2.14 4.21 14.52
N ASN A 40 1.61 5.16 13.75
CA ASN A 40 1.25 4.96 12.34
C ASN A 40 2.34 5.51 11.40
N LEU A 41 2.32 5.12 10.13
CA LEU A 41 3.34 5.48 9.15
C LEU A 41 3.34 6.98 8.82
N ASP A 42 2.19 7.66 8.88
CA ASP A 42 2.13 9.11 8.66
C ASP A 42 2.97 9.85 9.71
N ASP A 43 2.69 9.54 10.98
CA ASP A 43 3.44 10.06 12.12
C ASP A 43 4.91 9.62 12.06
N TYR A 44 5.18 8.38 11.63
CA TYR A 44 6.55 7.84 11.57
C TYR A 44 7.43 8.59 10.57
N LEU A 45 6.87 8.97 9.41
CA LEU A 45 7.63 9.66 8.36
C LEU A 45 7.67 11.18 8.55
N ARG A 46 6.77 11.77 9.36
CA ARG A 46 6.66 13.23 9.52
C ARG A 46 7.08 13.76 10.90
N LYS A 47 7.02 12.96 11.96
CA LYS A 47 7.35 13.42 13.32
C LYS A 47 8.77 12.99 13.71
N VAL A 48 9.62 13.97 14.01
CA VAL A 48 11.01 13.74 14.42
C VAL A 48 11.11 12.99 15.75
N GLU A 49 10.27 13.35 16.73
CA GLU A 49 10.21 12.69 18.05
C GLU A 49 8.74 12.35 18.38
N PRO A 50 8.45 11.23 19.07
CA PRO A 50 9.38 10.26 19.68
C PRO A 50 9.79 9.08 18.78
N HIS A 51 9.49 9.12 17.47
CA HIS A 51 9.58 7.96 16.59
C HIS A 51 10.49 8.18 15.36
N GLN A 52 11.78 8.45 15.60
CA GLN A 52 12.79 8.72 14.57
C GLN A 52 12.90 7.60 13.51
N ALA A 53 12.28 7.80 12.35
CA ALA A 53 12.39 6.90 11.20
C ALA A 53 13.79 6.94 10.54
N GLU A 54 14.53 8.04 10.71
CA GLU A 54 15.87 8.25 10.11
C GLU A 54 16.89 7.18 10.47
N LYS A 55 16.75 6.50 11.62
CA LYS A 55 17.64 5.42 12.04
C LYS A 55 17.73 4.26 11.04
N HIS A 56 16.74 4.14 10.13
CA HIS A 56 16.70 3.15 9.07
C HIS A 56 17.26 3.63 7.73
N LEU A 57 17.53 4.93 7.62
CA LEU A 57 18.19 5.48 6.44
C LEU A 57 19.64 4.99 6.42
N THR A 58 20.06 4.50 5.26
CA THR A 58 21.43 4.03 5.05
C THR A 58 22.14 4.99 4.10
N GLY A 59 23.45 4.85 3.93
CA GLY A 59 24.19 5.58 2.89
C GLY A 59 23.79 5.20 1.46
N SER A 60 22.87 4.25 1.28
CA SER A 60 22.32 3.83 -0.01
C SER A 60 20.78 3.79 0.02
N VAL A 61 20.16 4.39 -0.99
CA VAL A 61 18.70 4.42 -1.15
C VAL A 61 18.17 3.00 -1.37
N ALA A 62 18.80 2.21 -2.25
CA ALA A 62 18.33 0.87 -2.58
C ALA A 62 18.40 -0.12 -1.40
N LYS A 63 19.28 0.13 -0.41
CA LYS A 63 19.47 -0.72 0.77
C LYS A 63 18.57 -0.38 1.96
N CYS A 64 17.71 0.65 1.84
CA CYS A 64 16.79 1.01 2.91
C CYS A 64 15.79 -0.11 3.19
N THR A 65 15.62 -0.49 4.46
CA THR A 65 14.72 -1.57 4.89
C THR A 65 13.24 -1.24 4.68
N PHE A 66 12.89 0.03 4.44
CA PHE A 66 11.52 0.44 4.14
C PHE A 66 10.98 -0.22 2.87
N TRP A 67 11.83 -0.57 1.91
CA TRP A 67 11.41 -1.31 0.71
C TRP A 67 10.92 -2.73 1.05
N ILE A 68 11.54 -3.37 2.05
CA ILE A 68 11.10 -4.68 2.56
C ILE A 68 9.72 -4.55 3.21
N GLN A 69 9.47 -3.47 3.96
CA GLN A 69 8.17 -3.20 4.58
C GLN A 69 7.09 -2.91 3.53
N LEU A 70 7.36 -2.04 2.54
CA LEU A 70 6.44 -1.77 1.43
C LEU A 70 6.11 -3.02 0.63
N ARG A 71 7.10 -3.88 0.38
CA ARG A 71 6.87 -5.18 -0.25
C ARG A 71 5.93 -6.04 0.59
N GLY A 72 6.12 -6.08 1.92
CA GLY A 72 5.24 -6.77 2.86
C GLY A 72 3.79 -6.26 2.82
N ILE A 73 3.60 -4.93 2.86
CA ILE A 73 2.30 -4.28 2.70
C ILE A 73 1.66 -4.63 1.36
N THR A 74 2.42 -4.58 0.27
CA THR A 74 1.94 -4.90 -1.08
C THR A 74 1.51 -6.36 -1.19
N ARG A 75 2.29 -7.29 -0.59
CA ARG A 75 1.94 -8.71 -0.51
C ARG A 75 0.65 -8.91 0.27
N ALA A 76 0.52 -8.29 1.44
CA ALA A 76 -0.70 -8.35 2.25
C ALA A 76 -1.92 -7.85 1.47
N LEU A 77 -1.79 -6.70 0.80
CA LEU A 77 -2.85 -6.16 -0.06
C LEU A 77 -3.22 -7.13 -1.18
N SER A 78 -2.23 -7.76 -1.82
CA SER A 78 -2.49 -8.75 -2.88
C SER A 78 -3.30 -9.95 -2.37
N LYS A 79 -3.11 -10.36 -1.11
CA LYS A 79 -3.93 -11.41 -0.52
C LYS A 79 -5.35 -10.93 -0.20
N VAL A 80 -5.51 -9.69 0.30
CA VAL A 80 -6.83 -9.05 0.49
C VAL A 80 -7.60 -9.00 -0.83
N HIS A 81 -6.91 -8.67 -1.92
CA HIS A 81 -7.46 -8.63 -3.28
C HIS A 81 -7.85 -10.00 -3.84
N ASN A 82 -7.40 -11.11 -3.24
CA ASN A 82 -7.52 -12.48 -3.77
C ASN A 82 -7.85 -13.53 -2.68
N ILE A 83 -8.86 -13.26 -1.83
CA ILE A 83 -9.17 -14.06 -0.63
C ILE A 83 -9.51 -15.54 -0.90
N ASP A 84 -10.01 -15.87 -2.09
CA ASP A 84 -10.45 -17.23 -2.46
C ASP A 84 -9.45 -18.36 -2.32
N GLN A 85 -8.16 -18.03 -2.41
CA GLN A 85 -7.12 -19.06 -2.37
C GLN A 85 -6.89 -19.61 -0.95
N PHE A 86 -7.42 -18.95 0.08
CA PHE A 86 -7.14 -19.28 1.49
C PHE A 86 -8.32 -19.91 2.25
N GLU A 87 -9.57 -19.74 1.82
CA GLU A 87 -10.71 -20.44 2.44
C GLU A 87 -10.73 -21.95 2.12
N SER A 88 -10.11 -22.38 1.02
CA SER A 88 -10.13 -23.76 0.53
C SER A 88 -9.08 -24.69 1.17
N THR A 89 -8.18 -24.19 2.01
CA THR A 89 -7.08 -24.97 2.62
C THR A 89 -7.20 -25.21 4.12
N SER A 90 -8.26 -24.75 4.79
CA SER A 90 -8.48 -25.05 6.23
C SER A 90 -9.04 -26.47 6.46
N PRO A 91 -8.32 -27.39 7.13
CA PRO A 91 -8.76 -28.78 7.32
C PRO A 91 -9.95 -28.95 8.30
N THR A 92 -10.33 -27.90 9.03
CA THR A 92 -11.22 -27.99 10.20
C THR A 92 -12.70 -27.81 9.89
N MET A 93 -13.07 -27.45 8.66
CA MET A 93 -14.47 -27.27 8.23
C MET A 93 -14.97 -28.33 7.23
N ALA A 94 -14.23 -29.43 7.03
CA ALA A 94 -14.69 -30.56 6.23
C ALA A 94 -15.79 -31.40 6.94
N GLY A 95 -16.05 -31.16 8.23
CA GLY A 95 -16.82 -32.07 9.10
C GLY A 95 -18.29 -31.75 9.36
N ARG A 96 -18.87 -30.66 8.82
CA ARG A 96 -20.30 -30.36 9.01
C ARG A 96 -20.99 -29.96 7.71
N ARG A 97 -20.98 -30.86 6.73
CA ARG A 97 -22.01 -30.86 5.68
C ARG A 97 -23.22 -31.61 6.21
N SER A 98 -24.21 -30.87 6.72
CA SER A 98 -25.55 -31.42 6.92
C SER A 98 -26.06 -31.88 5.56
N SER A 99 -26.24 -33.19 5.41
CA SER A 99 -26.85 -33.84 4.25
C SER A 99 -28.29 -33.36 4.12
N ASN A 100 -28.55 -32.37 3.25
CA ASN A 100 -29.84 -32.11 2.57
C ASN A 100 -29.76 -30.86 1.67
N VAL A 101 -28.77 -30.79 0.78
CA VAL A 101 -28.77 -29.82 -0.34
C VAL A 101 -28.74 -30.61 -1.64
N PRO A 102 -29.67 -30.38 -2.60
CA PRO A 102 -29.70 -31.09 -3.87
C PRO A 102 -28.37 -30.95 -4.62
N LYS A 103 -27.85 -32.09 -5.08
CA LYS A 103 -26.67 -32.20 -5.94
C LYS A 103 -27.06 -31.85 -7.37
N ASP A 104 -27.19 -30.58 -7.71
CA ASP A 104 -27.29 -30.12 -9.11
C ASP A 104 -26.95 -28.62 -9.22
N VAL A 105 -25.68 -28.25 -9.02
CA VAL A 105 -25.01 -27.14 -9.72
C VAL A 105 -23.51 -27.45 -9.74
N GLY A 106 -22.91 -27.44 -10.93
CA GLY A 106 -21.47 -27.64 -11.13
C GLY A 106 -20.62 -26.70 -10.27
N GLY A 107 -19.49 -27.21 -9.79
CA GLY A 107 -18.61 -26.53 -8.85
C GLY A 107 -17.93 -25.30 -9.45
N ASP A 108 -18.55 -24.13 -9.27
CA ASP A 108 -17.85 -22.84 -9.29
C ASP A 108 -17.37 -22.55 -7.86
N SER A 109 -16.05 -22.54 -7.66
CA SER A 109 -15.48 -21.98 -6.43
C SER A 109 -15.79 -20.49 -6.40
N GLN A 110 -16.59 -20.04 -5.42
CA GLN A 110 -16.97 -18.63 -5.23
C GLN A 110 -15.78 -17.75 -4.81
N ARG A 111 -14.91 -17.39 -5.76
CA ARG A 111 -14.72 -16.01 -6.23
C ARG A 111 -14.64 -14.76 -5.29
N ALA A 112 -14.52 -14.75 -3.96
CA ALA A 112 -14.32 -13.54 -3.15
C ALA A 112 -13.02 -12.70 -3.38
N PHE A 113 -13.22 -11.40 -3.65
CA PHE A 113 -12.17 -10.38 -3.59
C PHE A 113 -12.49 -9.31 -2.53
N GLY A 114 -11.44 -8.65 -2.03
CA GLY A 114 -11.52 -7.49 -1.16
C GLY A 114 -10.96 -6.21 -1.80
N ILE A 115 -11.49 -5.07 -1.37
CA ILE A 115 -10.93 -3.73 -1.63
C ILE A 115 -10.83 -3.02 -0.28
N HIS A 116 -9.67 -2.46 0.06
CA HIS A 116 -9.47 -1.72 1.31
C HIS A 116 -10.21 -0.37 1.30
N SER A 117 -10.17 0.35 0.18
CA SER A 117 -10.87 1.62 -0.09
C SER A 117 -10.43 2.84 0.73
N ASP A 118 -9.53 2.67 1.70
CA ASP A 118 -8.96 3.79 2.49
C ASP A 118 -7.49 3.55 2.86
N LEU A 119 -6.66 3.13 1.90
CA LEU A 119 -5.21 3.06 2.15
C LEU A 119 -4.63 4.46 2.25
N LYS A 120 -3.92 4.71 3.35
CA LYS A 120 -3.17 5.93 3.63
C LYS A 120 -2.09 5.60 4.68
N PRO A 121 -1.04 6.41 4.83
CA PRO A 121 0.00 6.18 5.84
C PRO A 121 -0.57 6.08 7.26
N ALA A 122 -1.60 6.85 7.60
CA ALA A 122 -2.27 6.75 8.90
C ALA A 122 -2.94 5.39 9.18
N ASN A 123 -3.28 4.64 8.13
CA ASN A 123 -3.86 3.29 8.22
C ASN A 123 -2.81 2.18 8.08
N ILE A 124 -1.52 2.52 8.04
CA ILE A 124 -0.41 1.56 8.16
C ILE A 124 0.22 1.77 9.54
N LEU A 125 0.09 0.78 10.42
CA LEU A 125 0.69 0.85 11.75
C LEU A 125 2.14 0.37 11.70
N VAL A 126 2.99 0.99 12.52
CA VAL A 126 4.37 0.57 12.77
C VAL A 126 4.39 -0.08 14.15
N GLU A 127 4.65 -1.39 14.20
CA GLU A 127 4.76 -2.14 15.44
C GLU A 127 6.12 -1.89 16.14
N GLU A 128 6.28 -2.40 17.36
CA GLU A 128 7.50 -2.22 18.17
C GLU A 128 8.78 -2.73 17.49
N ASP A 129 8.66 -3.77 16.64
CA ASP A 129 9.76 -4.32 15.84
C ASP A 129 9.97 -3.56 14.51
N ASP A 130 9.39 -2.36 14.37
CA ASP A 130 9.35 -1.53 13.17
C ASP A 130 8.70 -2.23 11.94
N LYS A 131 7.94 -3.31 12.17
CA LYS A 131 7.14 -3.98 11.14
C LYS A 131 5.90 -3.16 10.80
N TRP A 132 5.60 -3.02 9.52
CA TRP A 132 4.44 -2.28 9.04
C TRP A 132 3.24 -3.20 8.82
N VAL A 133 2.06 -2.81 9.29
CA VAL A 133 0.83 -3.61 9.17
C VAL A 133 -0.33 -2.76 8.66
N ILE A 134 -1.08 -3.28 7.67
CA ILE A 134 -2.31 -2.65 7.19
C ILE A 134 -3.37 -2.74 8.29
N SER A 135 -4.04 -1.63 8.57
CA SER A 135 -5.10 -1.49 9.57
C SER A 135 -6.28 -0.69 9.02
N ASP A 136 -7.32 -0.54 9.84
CA ASP A 136 -8.55 0.18 9.53
C ASP A 136 -9.26 -0.32 8.25
N PHE A 137 -9.92 -1.46 8.41
CA PHE A 137 -10.75 -2.05 7.37
C PHE A 137 -12.20 -1.57 7.46
N GLY A 138 -12.47 -0.43 8.12
CA GLY A 138 -13.81 0.12 8.29
C GLY A 138 -14.49 0.46 6.97
N GLN A 139 -13.71 0.85 5.96
CA GLN A 139 -14.17 1.16 4.60
C GLN A 139 -14.04 0.00 3.61
N ALA A 140 -13.47 -1.12 4.04
CA ALA A 140 -13.18 -2.23 3.16
C ALA A 140 -14.47 -2.92 2.70
N THR A 141 -14.48 -3.44 1.48
CA THR A 141 -15.62 -4.20 0.96
C THR A 141 -15.16 -5.55 0.41
N PHE A 142 -15.94 -6.59 0.67
CA PHE A 142 -15.67 -7.96 0.23
C PHE A 142 -16.86 -8.48 -0.55
N ARG A 143 -16.64 -8.93 -1.79
CA ARG A 143 -17.70 -9.49 -2.63
C ARG A 143 -17.30 -10.82 -3.23
N ASN A 144 -18.24 -11.77 -3.15
CA ASN A 144 -18.16 -13.03 -3.88
C ASN A 144 -18.42 -12.73 -5.35
N LEU A 145 -17.44 -12.99 -6.19
CA LEU A 145 -17.63 -13.01 -7.62
C LEU A 145 -18.54 -14.17 -7.99
N ARG A 146 -19.62 -13.83 -8.70
CA ARG A 146 -20.47 -14.81 -9.40
C ARG A 146 -19.90 -15.16 -10.78
N SER A 147 -18.90 -14.42 -11.27
CA SER A 147 -18.22 -14.65 -12.55
C SER A 147 -16.72 -14.39 -12.43
N ARG A 148 -15.91 -14.94 -13.34
CA ARG A 148 -14.44 -14.85 -13.30
C ARG A 148 -13.87 -13.44 -13.61
N ASP A 149 -14.71 -12.40 -13.56
CA ASP A 149 -14.38 -11.05 -14.00
C ASP A 149 -13.55 -10.28 -12.97
N GLU A 150 -12.28 -10.09 -13.32
CA GLU A 150 -11.32 -9.28 -12.58
C GLU A 150 -11.64 -7.77 -12.59
N THR A 151 -12.65 -7.36 -13.36
CA THR A 151 -13.14 -5.99 -13.57
C THR A 151 -14.29 -5.60 -12.64
N SER A 152 -14.65 -6.47 -11.71
CA SER A 152 -15.69 -6.22 -10.71
C SER A 152 -15.48 -4.91 -9.96
N SER A 153 -16.58 -4.17 -9.81
CA SER A 153 -16.60 -2.86 -9.18
C SER A 153 -17.69 -2.79 -8.13
N ILE A 154 -17.52 -1.87 -7.17
CA ILE A 154 -18.37 -1.74 -6.00
C ILE A 154 -18.72 -0.27 -5.83
N GLU A 155 -20.01 0.02 -5.67
CA GLU A 155 -20.44 1.34 -5.21
C GLU A 155 -19.97 1.58 -3.77
N ASN A 156 -19.10 2.56 -3.56
CA ASN A 156 -18.57 2.97 -2.25
C ASN A 156 -18.26 4.47 -2.31
N ARG A 157 -18.50 5.19 -1.21
CA ARG A 157 -18.32 6.64 -1.12
C ARG A 157 -17.41 7.07 0.02
N GLY A 158 -16.82 6.14 0.76
CA GLY A 158 -15.84 6.49 1.79
C GLY A 158 -14.41 6.25 1.32
N GLY A 159 -13.46 6.62 2.17
CA GLY A 159 -12.06 6.76 1.79
C GLY A 159 -11.58 8.20 1.99
N SER A 160 -10.27 8.39 1.92
CA SER A 160 -9.62 9.68 2.15
C SER A 160 -9.33 10.35 0.80
N ILE A 161 -10.01 11.47 0.54
CA ILE A 161 -9.98 12.17 -0.75
C ILE A 161 -8.57 12.52 -1.27
N THR A 162 -7.61 12.75 -0.37
CA THR A 162 -6.22 13.10 -0.69
C THR A 162 -5.38 11.89 -1.15
N TYR A 163 -5.83 10.67 -0.83
CA TYR A 163 -5.20 9.40 -1.24
C TYR A 163 -6.04 8.65 -2.29
N ALA A 164 -7.22 9.17 -2.62
CA ALA A 164 -8.16 8.52 -3.52
C ALA A 164 -7.78 8.78 -4.99
N PRO A 165 -8.02 7.80 -5.89
CA PRO A 165 -7.90 7.97 -7.32
C PRO A 165 -9.07 8.76 -7.93
N PRO A 166 -9.01 9.12 -9.22
CA PRO A 166 -10.09 9.85 -9.87
C PRO A 166 -11.47 9.20 -9.86
N GLU A 167 -11.55 7.87 -9.97
CA GLU A 167 -12.84 7.15 -9.94
C GLU A 167 -13.56 7.21 -8.57
N TYR A 168 -12.94 7.80 -7.56
CA TYR A 168 -13.59 8.15 -6.29
C TYR A 168 -14.78 9.08 -6.50
N ASP A 169 -14.66 10.06 -7.41
CA ASP A 169 -15.72 11.02 -7.68
C ASP A 169 -16.93 10.35 -8.38
N ASP A 170 -16.72 9.18 -9.01
CA ASP A 170 -17.78 8.34 -9.58
C ASP A 170 -18.42 7.41 -8.53
N GLY A 171 -17.84 7.30 -7.32
CA GLY A 171 -18.28 6.40 -6.26
C GLY A 171 -18.11 4.92 -6.60
N ILE A 172 -17.20 4.59 -7.52
CA ILE A 172 -16.97 3.23 -8.01
C ILE A 172 -15.58 2.77 -7.62
N HIS A 173 -15.52 1.79 -6.71
CA HIS A 173 -14.28 1.25 -6.20
C HIS A 173 -13.95 -0.08 -6.89
N LYS A 174 -12.68 -0.23 -7.27
CA LYS A 174 -12.08 -1.45 -7.82
C LYS A 174 -10.77 -1.75 -7.07
N ARG A 175 -10.18 -2.93 -7.26
CA ARG A 175 -8.85 -3.23 -6.68
C ARG A 175 -7.77 -2.22 -7.07
N SER A 176 -7.87 -1.66 -8.28
CA SER A 176 -7.02 -0.56 -8.77
C SER A 176 -7.10 0.71 -7.92
N PHE A 177 -8.16 0.89 -7.14
CA PHE A 177 -8.32 2.01 -6.21
C PHE A 177 -7.20 1.98 -5.17
N ASP A 178 -7.06 0.83 -4.51
CA ASP A 178 -6.01 0.61 -3.51
C ASP A 178 -4.60 0.75 -4.11
N ILE A 179 -4.41 0.40 -5.39
CA ILE A 179 -3.12 0.53 -6.08
C ILE A 179 -2.71 2.00 -6.24
N PHE A 180 -3.66 2.89 -6.53
CA PHE A 180 -3.37 4.32 -6.63
C PHE A 180 -2.98 4.89 -5.27
N SER A 181 -3.77 4.58 -4.23
CA SER A 181 -3.46 4.98 -2.85
C SER A 181 -2.10 4.44 -2.39
N LEU A 182 -1.78 3.19 -2.74
CA LEU A 182 -0.47 2.59 -2.49
C LEU A 182 0.65 3.30 -3.27
N GLY A 183 0.38 3.76 -4.49
CA GLY A 183 1.33 4.54 -5.30
C GLY A 183 1.71 5.86 -4.63
N ILE A 184 0.75 6.53 -3.98
CA ILE A 184 1.01 7.73 -3.17
C ILE A 184 1.89 7.38 -1.97
N ILE A 185 1.56 6.31 -1.24
CA ILE A 185 2.36 5.85 -0.09
C ILE A 185 3.80 5.50 -0.51
N PHE A 186 3.98 4.86 -1.68
CA PHE A 186 5.31 4.58 -2.23
C PHE A 186 6.10 5.85 -2.50
N LEU A 187 5.46 6.89 -3.05
CA LEU A 187 6.13 8.17 -3.29
C LEU A 187 6.49 8.88 -1.99
N GLU A 188 5.61 8.87 -0.98
CA GLU A 188 5.92 9.42 0.34
C GLU A 188 7.13 8.74 0.99
N VAL A 189 7.19 7.40 0.93
CA VAL A 189 8.34 6.65 1.43
C VAL A 189 9.60 6.99 0.62
N ALA A 190 9.53 7.09 -0.70
CA ALA A 190 10.68 7.46 -1.53
C ALA A 190 11.20 8.86 -1.20
N ALA A 191 10.30 9.83 -1.05
CA ALA A 191 10.66 11.18 -0.64
C ALA A 191 11.40 11.19 0.70
N PHE A 192 10.88 10.45 1.69
CA PHE A 192 11.55 10.31 2.99
C PHE A 192 12.90 9.58 2.88
N VAL A 193 13.01 8.52 2.10
CA VAL A 193 14.28 7.79 1.98
C VAL A 193 15.37 8.63 1.32
N ILE A 194 15.01 9.46 0.34
CA ILE A 194 15.97 10.29 -0.41
C ILE A 194 16.35 11.56 0.37
N ARG A 195 15.38 12.24 0.99
CA ARG A 195 15.58 13.57 1.61
C ARG A 195 15.29 13.62 3.11
N SER A 196 14.93 12.51 3.74
CA SER A 196 14.37 12.48 5.10
C SER A 196 13.10 13.36 5.22
N TYR A 197 12.82 13.92 6.40
CA TYR A 197 11.65 14.76 6.67
C TYR A 197 11.43 15.88 5.63
N PRO A 198 12.47 16.63 5.16
CA PRO A 198 12.32 17.60 4.08
C PRO A 198 11.67 17.07 2.80
N GLY A 199 11.87 15.79 2.47
CA GLY A 199 11.20 15.18 1.31
C GLY A 199 9.68 15.23 1.39
N LEU A 200 9.11 15.26 2.59
CA LEU A 200 7.67 15.35 2.80
C LEU A 200 7.23 16.77 3.15
N THR A 201 7.96 17.44 4.04
CA THR A 201 7.47 18.64 4.74
C THR A 201 8.22 19.94 4.39
N SER A 202 9.17 19.92 3.46
CA SER A 202 9.90 21.14 3.07
C SER A 202 8.93 22.18 2.49
N GLU A 203 9.04 23.42 2.99
CA GLU A 203 8.35 24.60 2.45
C GLU A 203 9.26 25.41 1.51
N ASP A 204 10.41 24.85 1.14
CA ASP A 204 11.30 25.45 0.15
C ASP A 204 10.58 25.59 -1.20
N ARG A 205 10.84 26.68 -1.92
CA ARG A 205 10.17 26.97 -3.20
C ARG A 205 10.78 26.22 -4.36
N ASP A 206 12.09 26.00 -4.31
CA ASP A 206 12.87 25.36 -5.37
C ASP A 206 12.89 23.84 -5.15
N HIS A 207 12.91 23.40 -3.89
CA HIS A 207 12.88 21.99 -3.49
C HIS A 207 11.77 21.71 -2.45
N PRO A 208 10.48 21.86 -2.83
CA PRO A 208 9.37 21.62 -1.93
C PRO A 208 9.30 20.15 -1.50
N GLY A 209 8.76 19.91 -0.31
CA GLY A 209 8.36 18.58 0.12
C GLY A 209 7.07 18.16 -0.58
N LEU A 210 6.77 16.86 -0.61
CA LEU A 210 5.60 16.33 -1.31
C LEU A 210 4.28 16.95 -0.84
N ASP A 211 4.16 17.27 0.46
CA ASP A 211 2.96 17.89 1.02
C ASP A 211 2.68 19.25 0.39
N LYS A 212 3.73 20.00 0.05
CA LYS A 212 3.65 21.28 -0.64
C LYS A 212 3.51 21.11 -2.15
N ALA A 213 4.34 20.24 -2.75
CA ALA A 213 4.42 20.05 -4.20
C ALA A 213 3.08 19.60 -4.81
N ARG A 214 2.26 18.84 -4.07
CA ARG A 214 0.95 18.38 -4.57
C ARG A 214 -0.14 19.45 -4.56
N ILE A 215 0.05 20.59 -3.89
CA ILE A 215 -0.99 21.61 -3.73
C ILE A 215 -1.05 22.48 -4.99
N THR A 216 -2.21 22.53 -5.62
CA THR A 216 -2.49 23.45 -6.74
C THR A 216 -3.77 24.22 -6.44
N GLU A 217 -3.93 25.41 -7.02
CA GLU A 217 -5.20 26.14 -6.92
C GLU A 217 -6.25 25.53 -7.87
N ASP A 218 -7.44 25.21 -7.35
CA ASP A 218 -8.54 24.72 -8.17
C ASP A 218 -9.19 25.89 -8.91
N SER A 219 -9.27 25.82 -10.25
CA SER A 219 -9.76 26.92 -11.10
C SER A 219 -11.29 27.10 -11.08
N GLY A 220 -11.99 26.44 -10.15
CA GLY A 220 -13.45 26.44 -10.04
C GLY A 220 -14.03 27.66 -9.31
N PRO A 221 -15.35 27.86 -9.37
CA PRO A 221 -16.05 29.01 -8.77
C PRO A 221 -16.04 29.04 -7.22
N HIS A 222 -15.46 28.01 -6.58
CA HIS A 222 -15.28 27.90 -5.12
C HIS A 222 -13.80 27.81 -4.74
N GLY A 223 -12.93 28.51 -5.50
CA GLY A 223 -11.47 28.46 -5.43
C GLY A 223 -10.88 28.08 -4.07
N GLY A 224 -9.93 27.14 -4.09
CA GLY A 224 -9.28 26.61 -2.90
C GLY A 224 -8.11 25.69 -3.26
N GLU A 225 -7.39 25.26 -2.24
CA GLU A 225 -6.26 24.33 -2.37
C GLU A 225 -6.75 22.93 -2.75
N ASN A 226 -6.26 22.42 -3.87
CA ASN A 226 -6.47 21.05 -4.30
C ASN A 226 -5.25 20.21 -3.90
N HIS A 227 -5.43 19.35 -2.89
CA HIS A 227 -4.39 18.45 -2.37
C HIS A 227 -4.35 17.06 -3.05
N ARG A 228 -5.21 16.82 -4.05
CA ARG A 228 -5.22 15.56 -4.80
C ARG A 228 -3.99 15.47 -5.70
N PHE A 229 -3.62 14.25 -6.07
CA PHE A 229 -2.51 13.98 -6.99
C PHE A 229 -2.88 14.18 -8.47
N TYR A 230 -4.16 14.36 -8.76
CA TYR A 230 -4.69 14.49 -10.11
C TYR A 230 -5.49 15.78 -10.28
N LEU A 231 -5.65 16.18 -11.54
CA LEU A 231 -6.52 17.26 -11.97
C LEU A 231 -7.56 16.73 -12.93
N MET A 232 -8.74 17.32 -12.89
CA MET A 232 -9.75 17.15 -13.94
C MET A 232 -9.63 18.32 -14.91
N ASP A 233 -9.45 18.03 -16.20
CA ASP A 233 -9.47 19.06 -17.23
C ASP A 233 -10.89 19.53 -17.56
N GLN A 234 -11.00 20.57 -18.41
CA GLN A 234 -12.30 21.11 -18.83
C GLN A 234 -13.15 20.09 -19.62
N SER A 235 -12.54 19.06 -20.19
CA SER A 235 -13.19 17.97 -20.90
C SER A 235 -13.57 16.80 -19.99
N ARG A 236 -13.44 16.97 -18.66
CA ARG A 236 -13.66 15.94 -17.64
C ARG A 236 -12.74 14.72 -17.74
N ASN A 237 -11.56 14.89 -18.33
CA ASN A 237 -10.53 13.87 -18.28
C ASN A 237 -9.63 14.11 -17.07
N TYR A 238 -9.24 13.02 -16.43
CA TYR A 238 -8.33 13.06 -15.30
C TYR A 238 -6.89 12.82 -15.75
N ARG A 239 -5.96 13.64 -15.25
CA ARG A 239 -4.53 13.47 -15.44
C ARG A 239 -3.78 13.64 -14.14
N LEU A 240 -2.63 12.97 -14.02
CA LEU A 240 -1.69 13.23 -12.93
C LEU A 240 -1.20 14.68 -13.04
N LYS A 241 -1.03 15.34 -11.90
CA LYS A 241 -0.43 16.68 -11.81
C LYS A 241 1.00 16.67 -12.33
N GLU A 242 1.38 17.72 -13.06
CA GLU A 242 2.75 17.88 -13.57
C GLU A 242 3.72 18.07 -12.40
N GLU A 243 3.27 18.76 -11.35
CA GLU A 243 4.02 19.03 -10.12
C GLU A 243 4.42 17.74 -9.39
N ILE A 244 3.64 16.67 -9.53
CA ILE A 244 4.00 15.34 -8.98
C ILE A 244 5.11 14.69 -9.82
N GLY A 245 5.08 14.89 -11.13
CA GLY A 245 6.16 14.47 -12.03
C GLY A 245 7.45 15.24 -11.76
N ASP A 246 7.35 16.56 -11.68
CA ASP A 246 8.47 17.46 -11.38
C ASP A 246 9.09 17.14 -10.02
N PHE A 247 8.27 16.85 -9.00
CA PHE A 247 8.74 16.43 -7.69
C PHE A 247 9.52 15.10 -7.74
N MET A 248 9.08 14.10 -8.52
CA MET A 248 9.87 12.88 -8.71
C MET A 248 11.20 13.15 -9.40
N ASP A 249 11.20 14.01 -10.42
CA ASP A 249 12.42 14.33 -11.17
C ASP A 249 13.41 15.13 -10.31
N ASP A 250 12.90 16.02 -9.45
CA ASP A 250 13.68 16.76 -8.46
C ASP A 250 14.30 15.83 -7.39
N LEU A 251 13.51 14.91 -6.82
CA LEU A 251 14.05 13.86 -5.92
C LEU A 251 15.15 13.04 -6.58
N GLN A 252 14.98 12.69 -7.85
CA GLN A 252 15.96 11.90 -8.59
C GLN A 252 17.27 12.65 -8.81
N CYS A 253 17.25 13.98 -8.86
CA CYS A 253 18.45 14.81 -9.04
C CYS A 253 19.37 14.78 -7.81
N ASP A 254 18.85 14.47 -6.63
CA ASP A 254 19.64 14.33 -5.40
C ASP A 254 20.37 12.98 -5.29
N VAL A 255 20.10 12.05 -6.21
CA VAL A 255 20.72 10.73 -6.24
C VAL A 255 21.82 10.71 -7.30
N ASP A 256 23.03 10.34 -6.90
CA ASP A 256 24.21 10.32 -7.78
C ASP A 256 23.97 9.52 -9.07
N LYS A 257 24.02 10.19 -10.22
CA LYS A 257 23.69 9.63 -11.55
C LYS A 257 24.54 8.42 -11.95
N GLY A 258 25.75 8.29 -11.38
CA GLY A 258 26.64 7.15 -11.62
C GLY A 258 26.34 5.92 -10.75
N SER A 259 25.45 6.05 -9.76
CA SER A 259 25.24 5.03 -8.72
C SER A 259 24.15 4.01 -9.08
N SER A 260 24.22 2.83 -8.45
CA SER A 260 23.14 1.85 -8.47
C SER A 260 21.84 2.38 -7.85
N ASP A 261 21.93 3.32 -6.92
CA ASP A 261 20.76 3.95 -6.30
C ASP A 261 19.99 4.78 -7.31
N HIS A 262 20.67 5.47 -8.23
CA HIS A 262 19.99 6.23 -9.27
C HIS A 262 19.21 5.33 -10.23
N LEU A 263 19.75 4.16 -10.58
CA LEU A 263 19.05 3.16 -11.37
C LEU A 263 17.84 2.58 -10.62
N PHE A 264 18.01 2.25 -9.33
CA PHE A 264 16.91 1.81 -8.47
C PHE A 264 15.78 2.84 -8.41
N VAL A 265 16.11 4.11 -8.16
CA VAL A 265 15.13 5.20 -8.09
C VAL A 265 14.46 5.44 -9.44
N THR A 266 15.20 5.35 -10.55
CA THR A 266 14.63 5.43 -11.91
C THR A 266 13.54 4.39 -12.12
N ASP A 267 13.85 3.13 -11.80
CA ASP A 267 12.93 2.01 -12.01
C ASP A 267 11.76 2.06 -11.01
N LEU A 268 12.01 2.45 -9.76
CA LEU A 268 10.99 2.69 -8.74
C LEU A 268 10.01 3.77 -9.18
N PHE A 269 10.48 4.92 -9.67
CA PHE A 269 9.60 5.99 -10.15
C PHE A 269 8.84 5.59 -11.41
N ARG A 270 9.37 4.68 -12.24
CA ARG A 270 8.60 4.10 -13.35
C ARG A 270 7.44 3.24 -12.84
N LEU A 271 7.66 2.44 -11.80
CA LEU A 271 6.61 1.66 -11.14
C LEU A 271 5.56 2.58 -10.49
N ILE A 272 5.99 3.59 -9.73
CA ILE A 272 5.09 4.55 -9.06
C ILE A 272 4.23 5.31 -10.07
N ARG A 273 4.79 5.76 -11.20
CA ARG A 273 4.01 6.41 -12.28
C ARG A 273 2.91 5.50 -12.85
N ARG A 274 3.15 4.19 -12.96
CA ARG A 274 2.12 3.22 -13.39
C ARG A 274 1.04 3.04 -12.33
N MET A 275 1.41 2.98 -11.05
CA MET A 275 0.46 2.90 -9.93
C MET A 275 -0.43 4.15 -9.85
N LEU A 276 0.13 5.32 -10.14
CA LEU A 276 -0.56 6.62 -10.15
C LEU A 276 -1.30 6.93 -11.47
N SER A 277 -1.50 5.96 -12.35
CA SER A 277 -2.27 6.18 -13.58
C SER A 277 -3.70 6.63 -13.25
N CYS A 278 -4.18 7.71 -13.87
CA CYS A 278 -5.56 8.15 -13.71
C CYS A 278 -6.57 7.18 -14.35
N THR A 279 -6.12 6.32 -15.25
CA THR A 279 -6.95 5.27 -15.85
C THR A 279 -6.83 3.99 -15.03
N PRO A 280 -7.93 3.47 -14.43
CA PRO A 280 -7.87 2.30 -13.54
C PRO A 280 -7.21 1.05 -14.15
N SER A 281 -7.46 0.79 -15.45
CA SER A 281 -6.89 -0.34 -16.17
C SER A 281 -5.41 -0.16 -16.54
N GLY A 282 -4.85 1.04 -16.40
CA GLY A 282 -3.42 1.31 -16.57
C GLY A 282 -2.59 0.98 -15.34
N ARG A 283 -3.23 0.70 -14.19
CA ARG A 283 -2.55 0.38 -12.94
C ARG A 283 -2.22 -1.11 -12.87
N PRO A 284 -1.02 -1.48 -12.39
CA PRO A 284 -0.66 -2.88 -12.17
C PRO A 284 -1.50 -3.51 -11.05
N LEU A 285 -1.58 -4.84 -11.02
CA LEU A 285 -2.13 -5.57 -9.89
C LEU A 285 -1.18 -5.52 -8.70
N ALA A 286 -1.70 -5.66 -7.47
CA ALA A 286 -0.86 -5.73 -6.27
C ALA A 286 0.20 -6.85 -6.35
N THR A 287 -0.12 -7.97 -6.98
CA THR A 287 0.84 -9.06 -7.22
C THR A 287 1.98 -8.66 -8.15
N GLU A 288 1.70 -7.85 -9.18
CA GLU A 288 2.70 -7.38 -10.13
C GLU A 288 3.60 -6.32 -9.48
N VAL A 289 3.02 -5.43 -8.68
CA VAL A 289 3.78 -4.45 -7.87
C VAL A 289 4.72 -5.16 -6.91
N GLU A 290 4.26 -6.21 -6.20
CA GLU A 290 5.10 -6.98 -5.27
C GLU A 290 6.25 -7.66 -6.00
N GLN A 291 6.00 -8.28 -7.15
CA GLN A 291 7.02 -8.96 -7.95
C GLN A 291 8.05 -7.99 -8.55
N GLU A 292 7.62 -6.80 -8.97
CA GLU A 292 8.49 -5.77 -9.52
C GLU A 292 9.36 -5.17 -8.40
N LEU A 293 8.77 -4.77 -7.26
CA LEU A 293 9.53 -4.28 -6.12
C LEU A 293 10.52 -5.32 -5.58
N SER A 294 10.14 -6.61 -5.55
CA SER A 294 11.05 -7.70 -5.17
C SER A 294 12.27 -7.78 -6.09
N ARG A 295 12.09 -7.59 -7.40
CA ARG A 295 13.19 -7.56 -8.36
C ARG A 295 14.09 -6.35 -8.14
N LEU A 296 13.52 -5.16 -7.93
CA LEU A 296 14.31 -3.95 -7.64
C LEU A 296 15.17 -4.11 -6.37
N ILE A 297 14.59 -4.64 -5.28
CA ILE A 297 15.32 -4.90 -4.04
C ILE A 297 16.44 -5.90 -4.27
N LYS A 298 16.19 -6.97 -5.04
CA LYS A 298 17.20 -7.99 -5.32
C LYS A 298 18.33 -7.45 -6.20
N ASP A 299 17.99 -6.73 -7.26
CA ASP A 299 18.93 -6.30 -8.29
C ASP A 299 19.81 -5.15 -7.81
N TYR A 300 19.29 -4.25 -6.95
CA TYR A 300 19.99 -3.06 -6.49
C TYR A 300 20.34 -3.08 -4.98
N GLY A 301 19.64 -3.86 -4.16
CA GLY A 301 19.81 -3.93 -2.70
C GLY A 301 20.90 -4.89 -2.20
N ASN A 302 21.67 -5.51 -3.09
CA ASN A 302 22.78 -6.45 -2.79
C ASN A 302 22.40 -7.79 -2.14
N GLU A 303 21.22 -8.36 -2.37
CA GLU A 303 20.92 -9.73 -1.90
C GLU A 303 21.74 -10.84 -2.63
N ALA A 304 22.49 -10.51 -3.68
CA ALA A 304 23.33 -11.47 -4.39
C ALA A 304 24.70 -11.77 -3.74
N ASN A 305 25.20 -10.92 -2.82
CA ASN A 305 26.54 -11.10 -2.24
C ASN A 305 26.57 -11.47 -0.75
N ASP A 306 25.49 -11.23 0.02
CA ASP A 306 25.52 -11.53 1.46
C ASP A 306 25.17 -13.00 1.79
N PHE A 307 24.41 -13.70 0.95
CA PHE A 307 24.10 -15.11 1.20
C PHE A 307 25.32 -16.03 0.98
N GLN A 308 26.17 -15.72 -0.01
CA GLN A 308 27.43 -16.45 -0.23
C GLN A 308 28.50 -16.09 0.81
N THR A 309 28.51 -14.84 1.29
CA THR A 309 29.47 -14.39 2.30
C THR A 309 29.13 -14.96 3.69
N GLU A 310 27.85 -15.06 4.08
CA GLU A 310 27.46 -15.73 5.32
C GLU A 310 27.73 -17.25 5.30
N ILE A 311 27.55 -17.91 4.16
CA ILE A 311 27.87 -19.35 4.03
C ILE A 311 29.39 -19.56 4.07
N LEU A 312 30.19 -18.72 3.40
CA LEU A 312 31.65 -18.80 3.44
C LEU A 312 32.23 -18.46 4.82
N GLN A 313 31.65 -17.49 5.53
CA GLN A 313 32.08 -17.14 6.90
C GLN A 313 31.67 -18.19 7.94
N LYS A 314 30.52 -18.86 7.79
CA LYS A 314 30.16 -20.02 8.63
C LYS A 314 31.10 -21.20 8.36
N THR A 315 31.42 -21.48 7.10
CA THR A 315 32.33 -22.59 6.75
C THR A 315 33.78 -22.36 7.22
N HIS A 316 34.20 -21.10 7.39
CA HIS A 316 35.52 -20.75 7.93
C HIS A 316 35.60 -20.67 9.46
N ARG A 317 34.46 -20.57 10.17
CA ARG A 317 34.40 -20.65 11.64
C ARG A 317 34.22 -22.08 12.16
N GLU A 318 33.85 -23.01 11.29
CA GLU A 318 33.67 -24.44 11.61
C GLU A 318 34.83 -25.32 11.13
N ARG A 319 35.97 -24.72 10.75
CA ARG A 319 37.26 -25.38 10.49
C ARG A 319 38.35 -24.78 11.37
#